data_AF-A0A953UCS2-F1
#
_entry.id   AF-A0A953UCS2-F1
#
_cell.length_a   1.000
_cell.length_b   1.000
_cell.length_c   1.000
_cell.angle_alpha   90.00
_cell.angle_beta   90.00
_cell.angle_gamma   90.00
#
_symmetry.space_group_name_H-M   'P 1'
#
loop_
_entity.id
_entity.type
_entity.pdbx_description
1 polymer ?
#
loop_
_entity_poly.entity_id
_entity_poly.type
_entity_poly.pdbx_seq_one_letter_code
_entity_poly.pdbx_strand_id
1 'polypeptide(L)'
;MEEEAAAAMDVTLSLNPEVEKGLLARAHARGVSLDEYLQEIVAREAGLPAAEDLPAHKRFDNLSDLLLNSPFAGANLDLERCKDYPRPVEIG
;
A
#
# COMPACT_ATOMS: atom_id res chain seq x y z
N MET A 1 -7.39 -25.86 -24.32
CA MET A 1 -7.05 -25.67 -22.90
C MET A 1 -5.57 -25.95 -22.80
N GLU A 2 -4.76 -24.92 -22.99
CA GLU A 2 -3.32 -25.00 -22.74
C GLU A 2 -3.13 -24.43 -21.34
N GLU A 3 -3.02 -25.34 -20.38
CA GLU A 3 -2.63 -25.04 -19.01
C GLU A 3 -1.11 -24.82 -19.06
N GLU A 4 -0.73 -23.55 -19.22
CA GLU A 4 0.66 -23.11 -19.12
C GLU A 4 1.09 -23.37 -17.67
N ALA A 5 1.70 -24.53 -17.44
CA ALA A 5 2.32 -24.88 -16.18
C ALA A 5 3.44 -23.87 -15.92
N ALA A 6 3.09 -22.78 -15.23
CA ALA A 6 4.06 -21.85 -14.67
C ALA A 6 5.05 -22.69 -13.86
N ALA A 7 6.29 -22.79 -14.35
CA ALA A 7 7.35 -23.46 -13.65
C ALA A 7 7.49 -22.78 -12.28
N ALA A 8 7.05 -23.45 -11.22
CA ALA A 8 7.17 -22.97 -9.85
C ALA A 8 8.66 -22.92 -9.51
N MET A 9 9.25 -21.75 -9.69
CA MET A 9 10.66 -21.49 -9.41
C MET A 9 10.75 -20.99 -7.98
N ASP A 10 11.22 -21.84 -7.07
CA ASP A 10 11.43 -21.46 -5.68
C ASP A 10 12.68 -20.57 -5.55
N VAL A 11 12.50 -19.32 -5.13
CA VAL A 11 13.58 -18.35 -4.92
C VAL A 11 13.80 -18.13 -3.42
N THR A 12 14.94 -18.58 -2.89
CA THR A 12 15.36 -18.30 -1.51
C THR A 12 16.19 -17.02 -1.44
N LEU A 13 15.70 -16.00 -0.74
CA LEU A 13 16.44 -14.77 -0.43
C LEU A 13 16.97 -14.79 1.02
N SER A 14 18.27 -14.55 1.17
CA SER A 14 18.88 -14.30 2.48
C SER A 14 18.92 -12.79 2.72
N LEU A 15 18.14 -12.32 3.71
CA LEU A 15 18.06 -10.90 4.06
C LEU A 15 18.84 -10.61 5.34
N ASN A 16 19.44 -9.43 5.42
CA ASN A 16 19.98 -8.92 6.68
C ASN A 16 18.82 -8.56 7.63
N PRO A 17 18.99 -8.77 8.96
CA PRO A 17 17.90 -8.59 9.93
C PRO A 17 17.37 -7.14 9.99
N GLU A 18 18.24 -6.15 9.73
CA GLU A 18 17.85 -4.74 9.65
C GLU A 18 16.93 -4.47 8.44
N VAL A 19 17.24 -5.12 7.32
CA VAL A 19 16.48 -4.98 6.07
C VAL A 19 15.14 -5.71 6.19
N GLU A 20 15.12 -6.92 6.77
CA GLU A 20 13.91 -7.68 7.04
C GLU A 20 12.93 -6.89 7.90
N LYS A 21 13.41 -6.27 8.98
CA LYS A 21 12.58 -5.42 9.86
C LYS A 21 12.00 -4.21 9.11
N GLY A 22 12.80 -3.57 8.27
CA GLY A 22 12.34 -2.47 7.42
C GLY A 22 11.31 -2.92 6.38
N LEU A 23 11.46 -4.13 5.84
CA LEU A 23 10.55 -4.72 4.87
C LEU A 23 9.21 -5.11 5.52
N LEU A 24 9.24 -5.73 6.69
CA LEU A 24 8.07 -6.03 7.52
C LEU A 24 7.27 -4.78 7.87
N ALA A 25 7.95 -3.70 8.27
CA ALA A 25 7.27 -2.44 8.57
C ALA A 25 6.53 -1.87 7.35
N ARG A 26 7.13 -1.99 6.16
CA ARG A 26 6.51 -1.54 4.90
C ARG A 26 5.37 -2.45 4.45
N ALA A 27 5.51 -3.77 4.59
CA ALA A 27 4.44 -4.73 4.32
C ALA A 27 3.23 -4.46 5.22
N HIS A 28 3.47 -4.29 6.53
CA HIS A 28 2.42 -3.98 7.50
C HIS A 28 1.75 -2.62 7.26
N ALA A 29 2.53 -1.58 6.91
CA ALA A 29 1.98 -0.27 6.57
C ALA A 29 1.05 -0.33 5.34
N ARG A 30 1.27 -1.29 4.45
CA ARG A 30 0.45 -1.54 3.26
C ARG A 30 -0.65 -2.58 3.48
N GLY A 31 -0.65 -3.27 4.63
CA GLY A 31 -1.65 -4.28 4.99
C GLY A 31 -1.47 -5.63 4.28
N VAL A 32 -0.28 -5.90 3.74
CA VAL A 32 0.04 -7.15 3.01
C VAL A 32 1.01 -8.01 3.80
N SER A 33 1.07 -9.31 3.48
CA SER A 33 2.08 -10.21 4.04
C SER A 33 3.48 -9.86 3.53
N LEU A 34 4.51 -10.33 4.24
CA LEU A 34 5.89 -10.09 3.84
C LEU A 34 6.23 -10.78 2.51
N ASP A 35 5.71 -12.00 2.32
CA ASP A 35 5.84 -12.82 1.12
C ASP A 35 5.20 -12.15 -0.11
N GLU A 36 3.95 -11.69 0.00
CA GLU A 36 3.26 -10.98 -1.07
C GLU A 36 3.96 -9.66 -1.42
N TYR A 37 4.43 -8.93 -0.39
CA TYR A 37 5.20 -7.70 -0.59
C TYR A 37 6.56 -7.96 -1.28
N LEU A 38 7.24 -9.06 -0.95
CA LEU A 38 8.47 -9.49 -1.61
C LEU A 38 8.24 -9.87 -3.07
N GLN A 39 7.18 -10.62 -3.35
CA GLN A 39 6.79 -10.99 -4.72
C GLN A 39 6.50 -9.76 -5.56
N GLU A 40 5.80 -8.76 -5.02
CA GLU A 40 5.52 -7.51 -5.74
C GLU A 40 6.81 -6.74 -6.05
N ILE A 41 7.74 -6.67 -5.10
CA ILE A 41 9.04 -6.00 -5.32
C ILE A 41 9.83 -6.71 -6.43
N VAL A 42 9.91 -8.04 -6.39
CA VAL A 42 10.64 -8.83 -7.38
C VAL A 42 9.98 -8.70 -8.76
N ALA A 43 8.65 -8.78 -8.84
CA ALA A 43 7.91 -8.58 -10.09
C ALA A 43 8.16 -7.18 -10.66
N ARG A 44 8.10 -6.15 -9.82
CA ARG A 44 8.36 -4.76 -10.20
C ARG A 44 9.79 -4.56 -10.73
N GLU A 45 10.79 -5.13 -10.06
CA GLU A 45 12.20 -4.98 -10.46
C GLU A 45 12.51 -5.80 -11.73
N ALA A 46 11.87 -6.95 -11.90
CA ALA A 46 11.95 -7.76 -13.11
C ALA A 46 11.23 -7.13 -14.32
N GLY A 47 10.53 -6.00 -14.12
CA GLY A 47 9.73 -5.35 -15.16
C GLY A 47 8.51 -6.17 -15.59
N LEU A 48 8.12 -7.17 -14.80
CA LEU A 48 6.90 -7.93 -15.01
C LEU A 48 5.70 -7.07 -14.56
N PRO A 49 4.59 -7.06 -15.31
CA PRO A 49 3.35 -6.51 -14.79
C PRO A 49 3.01 -7.32 -13.53
N ALA A 50 3.00 -6.65 -12.37
CA ALA A 50 2.62 -7.29 -11.11
C ALA A 50 1.26 -7.95 -11.32
N ALA A 51 1.16 -9.25 -11.01
CA ALA A 51 -0.06 -10.02 -11.14
C ALA A 51 -1.20 -9.23 -10.51
N GLU A 52 -2.15 -8.85 -11.35
CA GLU A 52 -3.39 -8.17 -11.01
C GLU A 52 -4.12 -9.04 -9.98
N ASP A 53 -4.20 -8.60 -8.71
CA ASP A 53 -5.25 -9.01 -7.76
C ASP A 53 -5.12 -8.39 -6.35
N LEU A 54 -4.13 -7.54 -6.07
CA LEU A 54 -4.35 -6.52 -5.04
C LEU A 54 -5.40 -5.57 -5.61
N PRO A 55 -6.51 -5.24 -4.90
CA PRO A 55 -7.44 -4.22 -5.36
C PRO A 55 -6.60 -2.99 -5.56
N ALA A 56 -6.28 -2.72 -6.83
CA ALA A 56 -5.41 -1.64 -7.21
C ALA A 56 -5.96 -0.45 -6.45
N HIS A 57 -5.13 0.17 -5.60
CA HIS A 57 -5.47 1.48 -5.09
C HIS A 57 -5.90 2.25 -6.34
N LYS A 58 -7.22 2.46 -6.51
CA LYS A 58 -7.77 3.03 -7.73
C LYS A 58 -6.98 4.31 -7.88
N ARG A 59 -6.06 4.32 -8.85
CA ARG A 59 -5.23 5.49 -9.06
C ARG A 59 -6.20 6.50 -9.62
N PHE A 60 -6.61 7.42 -8.77
CA PHE A 60 -7.45 8.51 -9.20
C PHE A 60 -6.55 9.47 -9.96
N ASP A 61 -6.90 9.76 -11.21
CA ASP A 61 -6.09 10.62 -12.07
C ASP A 61 -6.07 12.07 -11.55
N ASN A 62 -7.10 12.46 -10.79
CA ASN A 62 -7.22 13.78 -10.18
C ASN A 62 -8.16 13.78 -8.97
N LEU A 63 -8.24 14.92 -8.28
CA LEU A 63 -9.09 15.10 -7.10
C LEU A 63 -10.58 14.91 -7.39
N SER A 64 -11.06 15.33 -8.57
CA SER A 64 -12.47 15.16 -8.94
C SER A 64 -12.83 13.69 -9.10
N ASP A 65 -11.94 12.91 -9.73
CA ASP A 65 -12.08 11.47 -9.89
C ASP A 65 -12.09 10.75 -8.54
N LEU A 66 -11.20 11.15 -7.61
CA LEU A 66 -11.24 10.69 -6.22
C LEU A 66 -12.59 10.98 -5.56
N LEU A 67 -13.11 12.20 -5.65
CA LEU A 67 -14.37 12.56 -4.98
C LEU A 67 -15.59 11.83 -5.54
N LEU A 68 -15.61 11.57 -6.86
CA LEU A 68 -16.71 10.87 -7.52
C LEU A 68 -16.69 9.36 -7.30
N ASN A 69 -15.48 8.77 -7.24
CA ASN A 69 -15.28 7.32 -7.16
C ASN A 69 -14.77 6.85 -5.79
N SER A 70 -14.76 7.74 -4.79
CA SER A 70 -14.35 7.44 -3.41
C SER A 70 -15.38 6.55 -2.71
N PRO A 71 -14.94 5.65 -1.83
CA PRO A 71 -15.84 4.90 -0.94
C PRO A 71 -16.68 5.79 -0.01
N PHE A 72 -16.36 7.08 0.11
CA PHE A 72 -17.12 8.08 0.86
C PHE A 72 -18.04 8.93 -0.02
N ALA A 73 -18.18 8.63 -1.32
CA ALA A 73 -19.09 9.36 -2.20
C ALA A 73 -20.54 9.30 -1.66
N GLY A 74 -21.17 10.45 -1.49
CA GLY A 74 -22.51 10.58 -0.90
C GLY A 74 -22.56 10.60 0.62
N ALA A 75 -21.43 10.40 1.32
CA ALA A 75 -21.35 10.64 2.75
C ALA A 75 -21.34 12.15 3.05
N ASN A 76 -22.08 12.58 4.06
CA ASN A 76 -22.03 13.96 4.53
C ASN A 76 -20.80 14.16 5.42
N LEU A 77 -19.64 14.41 4.80
CA LEU A 77 -18.38 14.61 5.50
C LEU A 77 -18.29 16.04 6.03
N ASP A 78 -18.00 16.17 7.33
CA ASP A 78 -17.58 17.44 7.90
C ASP A 78 -16.08 17.65 7.62
N LEU A 79 -15.79 18.58 6.71
CA LEU A 79 -14.42 18.93 6.31
C LEU A 79 -13.91 20.17 7.07
N GLU A 80 -14.66 20.64 8.06
CA GLU A 80 -14.20 21.76 8.89
C GLU A 80 -12.92 21.37 9.63
N ARG A 81 -11.91 22.23 9.53
CA ARG A 81 -10.68 22.04 10.30
C ARG A 81 -11.00 22.29 11.77
N CYS A 82 -10.84 21.25 12.59
CA CYS A 82 -10.94 21.38 14.05
C CYS A 82 -10.11 22.58 14.51
N LYS A 83 -10.74 23.46 15.30
CA LYS A 83 -10.07 24.63 15.86
C LYS A 83 -9.14 24.16 16.96
N ASP A 84 -7.86 24.05 16.64
CA ASP A 84 -6.82 23.88 17.66
C ASP A 84 -6.72 25.17 18.47
N TYR A 85 -7.37 25.20 19.62
CA TYR A 85 -7.18 26.28 20.59
C TYR A 85 -5.81 26.13 21.25
N PRO A 86 -5.00 27.20 21.34
CA PRO A 86 -3.70 27.13 21.99
C PRO A 86 -3.87 26.69 23.45
N ARG A 87 -3.04 25.74 23.88
CA ARG A 87 -2.96 25.36 25.30
C ARG A 87 -2.30 26.50 26.08
N PRO A 88 -2.81 26.86 27.26
CA PRO A 88 -2.14 27.83 28.12
C PRO A 88 -0.73 27.32 28.46
N VAL A 89 0.27 28.14 28.19
CA VAL A 89 1.67 27.89 28.56
C VAL A 89 1.89 28.60 29.89
N GLU A 90 2.16 27.83 30.95
CA GLU A 90 2.67 28.40 32.20
C GLU A 90 4.18 28.63 32.03
N ILE A 91 4.58 29.90 31.98
CA ILE A 91 5.99 30.30 32.04
C ILE A 91 6.30 30.47 33.53
N GLY A 92 7.00 29.48 34.09
CA GLY A 92 7.54 29.51 35.46
C GLY A 92 8.94 30.11 35.53
#